data_AF-A0AB37QPU3-F1
#
_entry.id   AF-A0AB37QPU3-F1
#
_cell.length_a   1.000
_cell.length_b   1.000
_cell.length_c   1.000
_cell.angle_alpha   90.00
_cell.angle_beta   90.00
_cell.angle_gamma   90.00
#
_symmetry.space_group_name_H-M   'P 1'
#
loop_
_entity.id
_entity.type
_entity.pdbx_description
1 polymer ?
#
loop_
_entity_poly.entity_id
_entity_poly.type
_entity_poly.pdbx_seq_one_letter_code
_entity_poly.pdbx_strand_id
1 'polypeptide(L)'
;DALKRTDPAIDETLRLIDPQQRSRAWNDKKITGPHHGIIPTLEPANLSAMSEKERKVYELIRAHFLAQFMPTHEYDRTVATFESNAVPLQAVGRRIVAQGWKILFSSSSEEEVDESGGRSQTLPMLQAGSRCDIQDLQLKAQKTEPPKPYTEGTLIKAMKTIAKLVKDPRLAQKLKETTGIGTEATRAAT
;
A
#
# COMPACT_ATOMS: atom_id res chain seq x y z
N ASP A 1 -16.89 -13.69 15.93
CA ASP A 1 -17.06 -13.62 17.40
C ASP A 1 -15.83 -13.18 18.18
N ALA A 2 -14.63 -13.75 17.99
CA ALA A 2 -13.43 -13.37 18.75
C ALA A 2 -13.06 -11.89 18.64
N LEU A 3 -12.93 -11.36 17.41
CA LEU A 3 -12.56 -9.97 17.17
C LEU A 3 -13.53 -8.95 17.78
N LYS A 4 -14.85 -9.24 17.71
CA LYS A 4 -15.90 -8.40 18.32
C LYS A 4 -15.83 -8.40 19.84
N ARG A 5 -15.47 -9.53 20.45
CA ARG A 5 -15.25 -9.63 21.90
C ARG A 5 -13.97 -8.91 22.33
N THR A 6 -12.92 -8.96 21.51
CA THR A 6 -11.68 -8.21 21.76
C THR A 6 -11.88 -6.70 21.69
N ASP A 7 -12.60 -6.24 20.67
CA ASP A 7 -12.83 -4.82 20.44
C ASP A 7 -14.26 -4.57 19.96
N PRO A 8 -15.19 -4.21 20.84
CA PRO A 8 -16.55 -3.90 20.43
C PRO A 8 -16.66 -2.67 19.50
N ALA A 9 -15.65 -1.79 19.46
CA ALA A 9 -15.70 -0.56 18.66
C ALA A 9 -15.64 -0.82 17.14
N ILE A 10 -15.25 -2.03 16.71
CA ILE A 10 -15.18 -2.38 15.27
C ILE A 10 -16.51 -2.93 14.72
N ASP A 11 -17.62 -2.83 15.44
CA ASP A 11 -18.90 -3.42 15.01
C ASP A 11 -19.33 -2.91 13.63
N GLU A 12 -19.17 -1.61 13.35
CA GLU A 12 -19.47 -1.04 12.03
C GLU A 12 -18.59 -1.65 10.94
N THR A 13 -17.28 -1.76 11.20
CA THR A 13 -16.32 -2.41 10.31
C THR A 13 -16.70 -3.87 10.01
N LEU A 14 -17.19 -4.60 11.00
CA LEU A 14 -17.62 -6.00 10.83
C LEU A 14 -18.90 -6.14 10.00
N ARG A 15 -19.69 -5.08 9.84
CA ARG A 15 -20.84 -5.08 8.92
C ARG A 15 -20.44 -4.88 7.46
N LEU A 16 -19.23 -4.39 7.21
CA LEU A 16 -18.71 -4.12 5.86
C LEU A 16 -17.92 -5.30 5.27
N ILE A 17 -17.70 -6.37 6.04
CA ILE A 17 -16.99 -7.56 5.56
C ILE A 17 -17.98 -8.60 5.03
N ASP A 18 -17.54 -9.34 4.01
CA ASP A 18 -18.17 -10.57 3.54
C ASP A 18 -17.28 -11.78 3.92
N PRO A 19 -17.69 -12.60 4.91
CA PRO A 19 -16.94 -13.79 5.31
C PRO A 19 -16.77 -14.84 4.21
N GLN A 20 -17.61 -14.82 3.16
CA GLN A 20 -17.49 -15.72 2.01
C GLN A 20 -16.44 -15.23 1.00
N GLN A 21 -16.09 -13.95 1.04
CA GLN A 21 -15.07 -13.39 0.17
C GLN A 21 -13.70 -14.00 0.51
N ARG A 22 -13.02 -14.52 -0.52
CA ARG A 22 -11.64 -14.98 -0.43
C ARG A 22 -10.76 -14.17 -1.36
N SER A 23 -9.90 -13.34 -0.78
CA SER A 23 -8.86 -12.64 -1.52
C SER A 23 -7.80 -13.63 -2.06
N ARG A 24 -6.83 -13.10 -2.79
CA ARG A 24 -5.65 -13.87 -3.25
C ARG A 24 -4.80 -14.47 -2.12
N ALA A 25 -5.04 -14.10 -0.86
CA ALA A 25 -4.28 -14.58 0.30
C ALA A 25 -4.53 -16.06 0.61
N TRP A 26 -5.70 -16.61 0.27
CA TRP A 26 -6.02 -18.03 0.45
C TRP A 26 -5.43 -18.88 -0.67
N ASN A 27 -4.14 -19.18 -0.57
CA ASN A 27 -3.45 -19.96 -1.59
C ASN A 27 -2.31 -20.80 -0.99
N ASP A 28 -2.58 -22.09 -0.76
CA ASP A 28 -1.61 -23.02 -0.17
C ASP A 28 -0.34 -23.18 -1.02
N LYS A 29 -0.43 -23.01 -2.35
CA LYS A 29 0.74 -23.07 -3.25
C LYS A 29 1.73 -21.93 -3.01
N LYS A 30 1.31 -20.86 -2.34
CA LYS A 30 2.15 -19.71 -1.98
C LYS A 30 2.71 -19.80 -0.56
N ILE A 31 2.41 -20.86 0.18
CA ILE A 31 3.02 -21.14 1.48
C ILE A 31 4.35 -21.84 1.20
N THR A 32 5.44 -21.06 1.18
CA THR A 32 6.78 -21.54 0.82
C THR A 32 7.64 -21.94 2.03
N GLY A 33 7.11 -21.83 3.25
CA GLY A 33 7.80 -22.16 4.49
C GLY A 33 6.87 -22.81 5.52
N PRO A 34 7.31 -22.99 6.78
CA PRO A 34 6.51 -23.68 7.81
C PRO A 34 5.33 -22.86 8.35
N HIS A 35 5.17 -21.62 7.91
CA HIS A 35 4.24 -20.65 8.50
C HIS A 35 3.37 -19.98 7.43
N HIS A 36 2.16 -19.61 7.82
CA HIS A 36 1.26 -18.75 7.06
C HIS A 36 1.38 -17.29 7.49
N GLY A 37 0.62 -16.38 6.86
CA GLY A 37 0.57 -14.97 7.27
C GLY A 37 0.07 -14.82 8.71
N ILE A 38 0.58 -13.82 9.44
CA ILE A 38 0.19 -13.56 10.83
C ILE A 38 -1.25 -13.04 10.85
N ILE A 39 -2.11 -13.70 11.62
CA ILE A 39 -3.54 -13.36 11.76
C ILE A 39 -3.93 -13.32 13.24
N PRO A 40 -5.01 -12.60 13.61
CA PRO A 40 -5.60 -12.72 14.94
C PRO A 40 -6.02 -14.17 15.23
N THR A 41 -5.91 -14.58 16.49
CA THR A 41 -6.33 -15.90 16.94
C THR A 41 -7.83 -15.93 17.27
N LEU A 42 -8.36 -17.13 17.54
CA LEU A 42 -9.75 -17.31 17.95
C LEU A 42 -10.00 -16.94 19.43
N GLU A 43 -8.93 -16.79 20.21
CA GLU A 43 -9.02 -16.36 21.61
C GLU A 43 -9.14 -14.83 21.66
N PRO A 44 -10.17 -14.27 22.33
CA PRO A 44 -10.27 -12.83 22.48
C PRO A 44 -9.08 -12.25 23.24
N ALA A 45 -8.35 -11.33 22.62
CA ALA A 45 -7.30 -10.57 23.29
C ALA A 45 -7.90 -9.56 24.28
N ASN A 46 -7.17 -9.27 25.36
CA ASN A 46 -7.48 -8.20 26.31
C ASN A 46 -6.71 -6.93 25.95
N LEU A 47 -7.36 -6.01 25.22
CA LEU A 47 -6.70 -4.78 24.74
C LEU A 47 -6.27 -3.84 25.86
N SER A 48 -6.94 -3.83 27.02
CA SER A 48 -6.56 -2.95 28.14
C SER A 48 -5.31 -3.43 28.89
N ALA A 49 -4.94 -4.71 28.73
CA ALA A 49 -3.72 -5.26 29.29
C ALA A 49 -2.50 -5.05 28.38
N MET A 50 -2.71 -4.61 27.13
CA MET A 50 -1.62 -4.34 26.18
C MET A 50 -1.01 -2.97 26.41
N SER A 51 0.31 -2.89 26.25
CA SER A 51 0.98 -1.61 26.04
C SER A 51 0.49 -0.95 24.75
N GLU A 52 0.72 0.36 24.61
CA GLU A 52 0.38 1.11 23.39
C GLU A 52 1.01 0.49 22.12
N LYS A 53 2.25 0.01 22.23
CA LYS A 53 2.97 -0.62 21.10
C LYS A 53 2.32 -1.95 20.69
N GLU A 54 2.04 -2.82 21.66
CA GLU A 54 1.38 -4.10 21.40
C GLU A 54 0.00 -3.90 20.80
N ARG A 55 -0.76 -2.95 21.35
CA ARG A 55 -2.08 -2.59 20.83
C ARG A 55 -2.01 -2.11 19.37
N LYS A 56 -1.09 -1.20 19.04
CA LYS A 56 -0.88 -0.73 17.66
C LYS A 56 -0.53 -1.86 16.69
N VAL A 57 0.34 -2.79 17.11
CA VAL A 57 0.71 -3.97 16.28
C VAL A 57 -0.49 -4.90 16.11
N TYR A 58 -1.24 -5.18 17.17
CA TYR A 58 -2.46 -6.00 17.10
C TYR A 58 -3.50 -5.37 16.17
N GLU A 59 -3.77 -4.07 16.30
CA GLU A 59 -4.71 -3.33 15.46
C GLU A 59 -4.29 -3.37 13.98
N LEU A 60 -2.98 -3.23 13.70
CA LEU A 60 -2.44 -3.35 12.34
C LEU A 60 -2.64 -4.75 11.75
N ILE A 61 -2.35 -5.81 12.52
CA ILE A 61 -2.55 -7.21 12.11
C ILE A 61 -4.04 -7.46 11.84
N ARG A 62 -4.92 -7.02 12.75
CA ARG A 62 -6.37 -7.14 12.63
C ARG A 62 -6.89 -6.42 11.39
N ALA A 63 -6.46 -5.18 11.14
CA ALA A 63 -6.87 -4.41 9.96
C ALA A 63 -6.48 -5.14 8.66
N HIS A 64 -5.26 -5.66 8.57
CA HIS A 64 -4.83 -6.44 7.40
C HIS A 64 -5.62 -7.74 7.20
N PHE A 65 -5.99 -8.41 8.29
CA PHE A 65 -6.83 -9.60 8.23
C PHE A 65 -8.25 -9.28 7.76
N LEU A 66 -8.90 -8.26 8.34
CA LEU A 66 -10.24 -7.83 7.95
C LEU A 66 -10.31 -7.34 6.50
N ALA A 67 -9.26 -6.67 6.02
CA ALA A 67 -9.15 -6.22 4.62
C ALA A 67 -9.31 -7.36 3.61
N GLN A 68 -8.98 -8.60 4.00
CA GLN A 68 -9.09 -9.75 3.11
C GLN A 68 -10.54 -10.15 2.79
N PHE A 69 -11.50 -9.67 3.59
CA PHE A 69 -12.93 -9.92 3.48
C PHE A 69 -13.71 -8.68 3.01
N MET A 70 -13.01 -7.63 2.59
CA MET A 70 -13.63 -6.38 2.11
C MET A 70 -13.47 -6.23 0.59
N PRO A 71 -14.40 -5.52 -0.08
CA PRO A 71 -14.30 -5.23 -1.50
C PRO A 71 -12.98 -4.55 -1.90
N THR A 72 -12.63 -4.68 -3.17
CA THR A 72 -11.50 -3.97 -3.77
C THR A 72 -11.67 -2.45 -3.67
N HIS A 73 -10.54 -1.76 -3.47
CA HIS A 73 -10.51 -0.32 -3.66
C HIS A 73 -10.47 -0.02 -5.16
N GLU A 74 -11.45 0.75 -5.63
CA GLU A 74 -11.64 1.04 -7.05
C GLU A 74 -11.61 2.55 -7.29
N TYR A 75 -11.00 2.93 -8.40
CA TYR A 75 -10.87 4.32 -8.78
C TYR A 75 -10.81 4.47 -10.30
N ASP A 76 -11.34 5.58 -10.80
CA ASP A 76 -11.19 6.00 -12.19
C ASP A 76 -9.89 6.78 -12.32
N ARG A 77 -9.01 6.31 -13.20
CA ARG A 77 -7.79 7.04 -13.60
C ARG A 77 -8.03 7.73 -14.93
N THR A 78 -8.04 9.05 -14.92
CA THR A 78 -8.14 9.87 -16.13
C THR A 78 -6.75 10.36 -16.53
N VAL A 79 -6.39 10.16 -17.79
CA VAL A 79 -5.18 10.76 -18.38
C VAL A 79 -5.63 11.70 -19.48
N ALA A 80 -5.42 12.99 -19.27
CA ALA A 80 -5.69 14.02 -20.26
C ALA A 80 -4.38 14.47 -20.90
N THR A 81 -4.30 14.36 -22.22
CA THR A 81 -3.16 14.84 -23.02
C THR A 81 -3.56 16.11 -23.75
N PHE A 82 -2.72 17.12 -23.66
CA PHE A 82 -2.90 18.41 -24.33
C PHE A 82 -1.69 18.70 -25.20
N GLU A 83 -1.87 19.55 -26.20
CA GLU A 83 -0.78 20.10 -27.00
C GLU A 83 -0.90 21.61 -27.03
N SER A 84 0.21 22.30 -26.82
CA SER A 84 0.31 23.75 -26.99
C SER A 84 1.60 24.08 -27.71
N ASN A 85 1.52 24.71 -28.89
CA ASN A 85 2.68 25.04 -29.73
C ASN A 85 3.62 23.83 -29.95
N ALA A 86 3.05 22.66 -30.30
CA ALA A 86 3.76 21.39 -30.47
C ALA A 86 4.45 20.83 -29.20
N VAL A 87 4.17 21.39 -28.02
CA VAL A 87 4.62 20.84 -26.73
C VAL A 87 3.52 19.96 -26.14
N PRO A 88 3.77 18.66 -25.94
CA PRO A 88 2.82 17.77 -25.28
C PRO A 88 2.80 18.04 -23.77
N LEU A 89 1.60 18.14 -23.21
CA LEU A 89 1.34 18.31 -21.79
C LEU A 89 0.43 17.18 -21.32
N GLN A 90 0.57 16.77 -20.06
CA GLN A 90 -0.23 15.70 -19.47
C GLN A 90 -0.76 16.11 -18.10
N ALA A 91 -2.03 15.84 -17.87
CA ALA A 91 -2.63 15.86 -16.55
C ALA A 91 -3.18 14.47 -16.22
N VAL A 92 -2.95 14.01 -14.99
CA VAL A 92 -3.47 12.74 -14.48
C VAL A 92 -4.40 13.03 -13.32
N GLY A 93 -5.62 12.50 -13.41
CA GLY A 93 -6.64 12.59 -12.38
C GLY A 93 -7.01 11.22 -11.83
N ARG A 94 -7.39 11.19 -10.56
CA ARG A 94 -7.90 10.00 -9.89
C ARG A 94 -9.17 10.33 -9.13
N ARG A 95 -10.22 9.54 -9.36
CA ARG A 95 -11.49 9.64 -8.63
C ARG A 95 -11.78 8.29 -7.98
N ILE A 96 -11.93 8.27 -6.66
CA ILE A 96 -12.30 7.05 -5.94
C ILE A 96 -13.76 6.71 -6.28
N VAL A 97 -13.98 5.48 -6.76
CA VAL A 97 -15.30 4.92 -7.09
C VAL A 97 -15.80 4.08 -5.91
N ALA A 98 -14.92 3.27 -5.32
CA ALA A 98 -15.19 2.51 -4.11
C ALA A 98 -13.98 2.55 -3.17
N GLN A 99 -14.20 2.91 -1.91
CA GLN A 99 -13.11 2.93 -0.92
C GLN A 99 -12.58 1.51 -0.65
N GLY A 100 -13.48 0.52 -0.57
CA GLY A 100 -13.14 -0.88 -0.30
C GLY A 100 -12.35 -1.05 1.00
N TRP A 101 -11.44 -2.02 1.01
CA TRP A 101 -10.58 -2.33 2.16
C TRP A 101 -9.75 -1.17 2.71
N LYS A 102 -9.53 -0.08 1.94
CA LYS A 102 -8.74 1.07 2.40
C LYS A 102 -9.38 1.83 3.56
N ILE A 103 -10.68 1.66 3.81
CA ILE A 103 -11.37 2.30 4.95
C ILE A 103 -10.75 1.89 6.30
N LEU A 104 -10.11 0.72 6.37
CA LEU A 104 -9.43 0.22 7.56
C LEU A 104 -8.14 0.97 7.90
N PHE A 105 -7.63 1.77 6.96
CA PHE A 105 -6.34 2.43 7.06
C PHE A 105 -6.45 3.97 6.94
N SER A 106 -7.65 4.51 6.70
CA SER A 106 -7.86 5.92 6.34
C SER A 106 -7.63 6.94 7.47
N SER A 107 -7.25 6.52 8.68
CA SER A 107 -6.76 7.42 9.73
C SER A 107 -5.28 7.80 9.56
N SER A 108 -4.53 7.11 8.69
CA SER A 108 -3.24 7.62 8.22
C SER A 108 -3.51 8.60 7.09
N SER A 109 -3.49 9.89 7.42
CA SER A 109 -3.49 11.03 6.51
C SER A 109 -2.22 11.05 5.65
N GLU A 110 -1.96 9.99 4.91
CA GLU A 110 -1.11 10.04 3.74
C GLU A 110 -2.04 10.53 2.64
N GLU A 111 -1.94 11.83 2.32
CA GLU A 111 -2.35 12.33 1.01
C GLU A 111 -1.87 11.29 -0.01
N GLU A 112 -2.80 10.66 -0.75
CA GLU A 112 -2.43 9.64 -1.71
C GLU A 112 -1.47 10.29 -2.72
N VAL A 113 -0.18 10.09 -2.52
CA VAL A 113 0.85 10.49 -3.46
C VAL A 113 0.66 9.56 -4.63
N ASP A 114 0.34 10.13 -5.80
CA ASP A 114 0.22 9.34 -7.00
C ASP A 114 1.59 8.69 -7.32
N GLU A 115 1.60 7.60 -8.09
CA GLU A 115 2.83 6.90 -8.49
C GLU A 115 3.85 7.83 -9.21
N SER A 116 3.42 8.98 -9.73
CA SER A 116 4.25 10.04 -10.32
C SER A 116 4.67 11.16 -9.36
N GLY A 117 4.41 11.02 -8.05
CA GLY A 117 4.81 12.00 -7.04
C GLY A 117 3.93 13.25 -6.98
N GLY A 118 2.81 13.28 -7.71
CA GLY A 118 1.82 14.35 -7.68
C GLY A 118 0.83 14.20 -6.52
N ARG A 119 0.24 15.32 -6.09
CA ARG A 119 -0.95 15.29 -5.22
C ARG A 119 -2.10 14.63 -5.98
N SER A 120 -2.81 13.70 -5.35
CA SER A 120 -4.06 13.16 -5.89
C SER A 120 -5.02 14.31 -6.22
N GLN A 121 -5.33 14.47 -7.51
CA GLN A 121 -6.27 15.47 -8.02
C GLN A 121 -7.41 14.77 -8.74
N THR A 122 -8.60 15.36 -8.70
CA THR A 122 -9.68 14.99 -9.62
C THR A 122 -9.62 15.94 -10.81
N LEU A 123 -9.76 15.39 -12.01
CA LEU A 123 -9.90 16.20 -13.21
C LEU A 123 -11.38 16.51 -13.46
N PRO A 124 -11.70 17.68 -14.02
CA PRO A 124 -13.06 17.96 -14.48
C PRO A 124 -13.43 17.01 -15.63
N MET A 125 -14.72 16.98 -15.98
CA MET A 125 -15.16 16.32 -17.22
C MET A 125 -14.47 16.97 -18.42
N LEU A 126 -13.79 16.17 -19.22
CA LEU A 126 -13.08 16.62 -20.44
C LEU A 126 -13.64 15.86 -21.64
N GLN A 127 -13.66 16.52 -22.80
CA GLN A 127 -14.04 15.92 -24.07
C GLN A 127 -12.89 16.08 -25.07
N ALA A 128 -12.64 15.05 -25.88
CA ALA A 128 -11.63 15.12 -26.91
C ALA A 128 -11.97 16.20 -27.94
N GLY A 129 -10.98 16.99 -28.34
CA GLY A 129 -11.15 18.13 -29.26
C GLY A 129 -11.55 19.43 -28.57
N SER A 130 -11.85 19.43 -27.27
CA SER A 130 -12.06 20.66 -26.50
C SER A 130 -10.79 21.52 -26.49
N ARG A 131 -10.98 22.84 -26.59
CA ARG A 131 -9.93 23.83 -26.40
C ARG A 131 -9.91 24.29 -24.94
N CYS A 132 -8.73 24.45 -24.38
CA CYS A 132 -8.54 24.97 -23.03
C CYS A 132 -7.62 26.20 -23.12
N ASP A 133 -7.98 27.27 -22.42
CA ASP A 133 -7.16 28.46 -22.33
C ASP A 133 -6.06 28.28 -21.28
N ILE A 134 -4.86 28.73 -21.61
CA ILE A 134 -3.73 28.75 -20.67
C ILE A 134 -3.90 29.98 -19.77
N GLN A 135 -4.21 29.76 -18.50
CA GLN A 135 -4.39 30.82 -17.52
C GLN A 135 -3.08 31.27 -16.86
N ASP A 136 -2.16 30.33 -16.65
CA ASP A 136 -0.85 30.57 -16.04
C ASP A 136 0.19 29.61 -16.60
N LEU A 137 1.45 30.05 -16.63
CA LEU A 137 2.59 29.26 -17.04
C LEU A 137 3.76 29.49 -16.08
N GLN A 138 4.20 28.41 -15.44
CA GLN A 138 5.30 28.45 -14.48
C GLN A 138 6.44 27.55 -14.92
N LEU A 139 7.64 28.13 -15.08
CA LEU A 139 8.87 27.37 -15.28
C LEU A 139 9.43 26.97 -13.91
N LYS A 140 9.35 25.68 -13.57
CA LYS A 140 9.90 25.16 -12.31
C LYS A 140 11.35 24.70 -12.50
N ALA A 141 12.29 25.47 -11.98
CA ALA A 141 13.67 25.03 -11.85
C ALA A 141 13.75 23.96 -10.74
N GLN A 142 14.10 22.73 -11.12
CA GLN A 142 14.28 21.62 -10.19
C GLN A 142 15.76 21.18 -10.16
N LYS A 143 16.18 20.59 -9.04
CA LYS A 143 17.51 20.04 -8.86
C LYS A 143 17.39 18.60 -8.36
N THR A 144 18.24 17.72 -8.88
CA THR A 144 18.34 16.35 -8.37
C THR A 144 18.91 16.35 -6.96
N GLU A 145 18.30 15.59 -6.07
CA GLU A 145 18.83 15.34 -4.74
C GLU A 145 19.66 14.03 -4.73
N PRO A 146 20.70 13.95 -3.89
CA PRO A 146 21.38 12.68 -3.67
C PRO A 146 20.41 11.66 -3.04
N PRO A 147 20.67 10.34 -3.18
CA PRO A 147 19.85 9.32 -2.54
C PRO A 147 19.76 9.53 -1.02
N LYS A 148 18.54 9.38 -0.48
CA LYS A 148 18.34 9.46 0.97
C LYS A 148 19.12 8.33 1.66
N PRO A 149 19.72 8.58 2.84
CA PRO A 149 20.28 7.52 3.67
C PRO A 149 19.23 6.45 4.00
N TYR A 150 19.69 5.24 4.27
CA TYR A 150 18.79 4.19 4.75
C TYR A 150 18.25 4.53 6.14
N THR A 151 16.96 4.27 6.33
CA THR A 151 16.31 4.13 7.63
C THR A 151 16.23 2.64 7.96
N GLU A 152 15.93 2.29 9.20
CA GLU A 152 15.75 0.88 9.60
C GLU A 152 14.78 0.14 8.66
N GLY A 153 13.61 0.74 8.39
CA GLY A 153 12.62 0.16 7.48
C GLY A 153 13.09 0.04 6.03
N THR A 154 13.79 1.05 5.49
CA THR A 154 14.29 0.98 4.11
C THR A 154 15.50 0.05 3.98
N LEU A 155 16.31 -0.11 5.04
CA LEU A 155 17.40 -1.07 5.10
C LEU A 155 16.89 -2.51 5.13
N ILE A 156 15.95 -2.84 6.02
CA ILE A 156 15.34 -4.18 6.09
C ILE A 156 14.69 -4.54 4.75
N LYS A 157 14.02 -3.58 4.11
CA LYS A 157 13.46 -3.74 2.76
C LYS A 157 14.56 -3.97 1.71
N ALA A 158 15.67 -3.24 1.78
CA ALA A 158 16.81 -3.44 0.89
C ALA A 158 17.45 -4.82 1.09
N MET A 159 17.61 -5.30 2.32
CA MET A 159 18.12 -6.65 2.62
C MET A 159 17.21 -7.74 2.05
N LYS A 160 15.89 -7.58 2.16
CA LYS A 160 14.89 -8.50 1.56
C LYS A 160 14.91 -8.46 0.02
N THR A 161 15.20 -7.31 -0.58
CA THR A 161 15.12 -7.11 -2.05
C THR A 161 16.46 -6.89 -2.73
N ILE A 162 17.54 -7.30 -2.07
CA ILE A 162 18.93 -7.03 -2.46
C ILE A 162 19.29 -7.53 -3.86
N ALA A 163 18.59 -8.55 -4.35
CA ALA A 163 18.71 -9.05 -5.72
C ALA A 163 18.57 -7.95 -6.78
N LYS A 164 17.82 -6.87 -6.50
CA LYS A 164 17.67 -5.71 -7.41
C LYS A 164 18.96 -4.89 -7.57
N LEU A 165 19.86 -4.95 -6.60
CA LEU A 165 21.14 -4.22 -6.60
C LEU A 165 22.30 -5.06 -7.14
N VAL A 166 22.06 -6.35 -7.43
CA VAL A 166 23.09 -7.26 -7.93
C VAL A 166 23.09 -7.26 -9.45
N LYS A 167 24.25 -6.92 -10.04
CA LYS A 167 24.43 -6.82 -11.50
C LYS A 167 24.47 -8.18 -12.19
N ASP A 168 24.97 -9.22 -11.52
CA ASP A 168 25.01 -10.58 -12.06
C ASP A 168 23.61 -11.23 -11.99
N PRO A 169 22.98 -11.56 -13.13
CA PRO A 169 21.65 -12.15 -13.17
C PRO A 169 21.55 -13.49 -12.43
N ARG A 170 22.62 -14.30 -12.43
CA ARG A 170 22.63 -15.61 -11.76
C ARG A 170 22.62 -15.46 -10.25
N LEU A 171 23.43 -14.53 -9.73
CA LEU A 171 23.44 -14.22 -8.29
C LEU A 171 22.15 -13.54 -7.86
N ALA A 172 21.62 -12.62 -8.66
CA ALA A 172 20.32 -11.99 -8.40
C ALA A 172 19.19 -13.04 -8.33
N GLN A 173 19.21 -14.04 -9.21
CA GLN A 173 18.22 -15.12 -9.18
C GLN A 173 18.31 -15.96 -7.90
N LYS A 174 19.52 -16.39 -7.51
CA LYS A 174 19.72 -17.11 -6.24
C LYS A 174 19.23 -16.32 -5.03
N LEU A 175 19.51 -15.02 -4.98
CA LEU A 175 19.06 -14.15 -3.89
C LEU A 175 17.54 -13.97 -3.85
N LYS A 176 16.85 -14.03 -5.00
CA LYS A 176 15.38 -14.05 -5.03
C LYS A 176 14.83 -15.35 -4.43
N GLU A 177 15.48 -16.47 -4.72
CA GLU A 177 15.09 -17.79 -4.21
C GLU A 177 15.33 -17.93 -2.71
N THR A 178 16.42 -17.36 -2.18
CA THR A 178 16.77 -17.43 -0.74
C THR A 178 16.17 -16.29 0.09
N THR A 179 15.22 -15.53 -0.45
CA THR A 179 14.54 -14.39 0.19
C THR A 179 15.43 -13.18 0.55
N GLY A 180 16.63 -13.06 -0.03
CA GLY A 180 17.56 -11.94 0.20
C GLY A 180 18.66 -12.24 1.23
N ILE A 181 19.12 -11.21 1.95
CA ILE A 181 20.12 -11.32 3.04
C ILE A 181 19.38 -11.38 4.40
N GLY A 182 19.76 -12.36 5.23
CA GLY A 182 19.05 -12.70 6.47
C GLY A 182 17.68 -13.33 6.21
N THR A 183 17.12 -14.03 7.19
CA THR A 183 15.74 -14.56 7.12
C THR A 183 14.78 -13.60 7.84
N GLU A 184 13.47 -13.77 7.67
CA GLU A 184 12.49 -12.81 8.22
C GLU A 184 12.63 -12.60 9.74
N ALA A 185 13.05 -13.63 10.48
CA ALA A 185 13.25 -13.56 11.93
C ALA A 185 14.56 -12.89 12.37
N THR A 186 15.58 -12.82 11.49
CA THR A 186 16.93 -12.35 11.88
C THR A 186 17.29 -10.97 11.36
N ARG A 187 16.55 -10.43 10.38
CA ARG A 187 16.85 -9.13 9.75
C ARG A 187 16.75 -7.93 10.70
N ALA A 188 15.85 -7.97 11.68
CA ALA A 188 15.70 -6.85 12.61
C ALA A 188 16.78 -6.82 13.71
N ALA A 189 17.52 -7.93 13.89
CA ALA A 189 18.55 -8.07 14.90
C ALA A 189 19.98 -7.86 14.34
N THR A 190 20.10 -7.61 13.04
CA THR A 190 21.37 -7.40 12.32
C THR A 190 21.52 -5.94 11.97
#